data_AF-A0AA49ILZ5-F1
#
_entry.id   AF-A0AA49ILZ5-F1
#
_cell.length_a   1.000
_cell.length_b   1.000
_cell.length_c   1.000
_cell.angle_alpha   90.00
_cell.angle_beta   90.00
_cell.angle_gamma   90.00
#
_symmetry.space_group_name_H-M   'P 1'
#
loop_
_entity.id
_entity.type
_entity.pdbx_description
1 polymer ?
#
loop_
_entity_poly.entity_id
_entity_poly.type
_entity_poly.pdbx_seq_one_letter_code
_entity_poly.pdbx_strand_id
1 'polypeptide(L)' 'MKITFKTLDGRTLNKEFIDANDFVRQQNLEIPAIDDSAKVVEVLIDEKPYDFTGNIADLYFKLSK' A
#
# COMPACT_ATOMS: atom_id res chain seq x y z
N MET A 1 -4.55 8.60 -2.79
CA MET A 1 -4.06 7.24 -3.16
C MET A 1 -4.92 6.19 -2.49
N LYS A 2 -5.27 5.10 -3.18
CA LYS A 2 -6.02 3.97 -2.61
C LYS A 2 -5.28 2.67 -2.85
N ILE A 3 -5.17 1.84 -1.81
CA ILE A 3 -4.54 0.52 -1.89
C ILE A 3 -5.58 -0.52 -1.49
N THR A 4 -5.83 -1.48 -2.37
CA THR A 4 -6.55 -2.71 -2.04
C THR A 4 -5.51 -3.80 -1.79
N PHE A 5 -5.59 -4.47 -0.64
CA PHE A 5 -4.62 -5.47 -0.22
C PHE A 5 -5.30 -6.68 0.43
N LYS A 6 -4.62 -7.82 0.38
CA LYS A 6 -5.04 -9.06 1.01
C LYS A 6 -4.12 -9.38 2.18
N THR A 7 -4.69 -9.45 3.37
CA THR A 7 -3.99 -9.82 4.62
C THR A 7 -3.62 -11.31 4.62
N LEU A 8 -2.69 -11.71 5.49
CA LEU A 8 -2.27 -13.11 5.63
C LEU A 8 -3.42 -14.06 6.02
N ASP A 9 -4.41 -13.56 6.76
CA ASP A 9 -5.61 -14.32 7.14
C ASP A 9 -6.66 -14.38 6.02
N GLY A 10 -6.35 -13.82 4.84
CA GLY A 10 -7.13 -13.97 3.62
C GLY A 10 -8.20 -12.91 3.38
N ARG A 11 -8.35 -11.92 4.28
CA ARG A 11 -9.30 -10.81 4.08
C ARG A 11 -8.78 -9.84 3.04
N THR A 12 -9.66 -9.34 2.19
CA THR A 12 -9.37 -8.22 1.30
C THR A 12 -9.85 -6.93 1.94
N LEU A 13 -8.95 -5.99 2.11
CA LEU A 13 -9.21 -4.67 2.70
C LEU A 13 -8.77 -3.58 1.73
N ASN A 14 -9.29 -2.37 1.95
CA ASN A 14 -8.81 -1.18 1.28
C ASN A 14 -8.36 -0.15 2.31
N LYS A 15 -7.42 0.70 1.92
CA LYS A 15 -7.00 1.86 2.70
C LYS A 15 -6.72 3.03 1.77
N GLU A 16 -7.14 4.20 2.21
CA GLU A 16 -6.96 5.46 1.50
C GLU A 16 -5.92 6.32 2.22
N PHE A 17 -5.08 6.95 1.42
CA PHE A 17 -4.02 7.88 1.81
C PHE A 17 -4.20 9.15 1.01
N ILE A 18 -3.68 10.27 1.51
CA ILE A 18 -3.77 11.55 0.79
C ILE A 18 -3.11 11.39 -0.60
N ASP A 19 -1.84 10.97 -0.60
CA ASP A 19 -1.04 10.72 -1.79
C ASP A 19 -0.01 9.60 -1.52
N ALA A 20 0.93 9.39 -2.45
CA ALA A 20 2.00 8.42 -2.29
C ALA A 20 2.97 8.79 -1.14
N ASN A 21 3.23 10.08 -0.91
CA ASN A 21 4.11 10.53 0.17
C ASN A 21 3.49 10.29 1.55
N ASP A 22 2.18 10.48 1.69
CA ASP A 22 1.45 10.16 2.91
C ASP A 22 1.46 8.65 3.19
N PHE A 23 1.31 7.81 2.15
CA PHE A 23 1.51 6.37 2.29
C PHE A 23 2.91 6.03 2.81
N VAL A 24 3.98 6.55 2.18
CA VAL A 24 5.37 6.32 2.61
C VAL A 24 5.58 6.77 4.06
N ARG A 25 5.07 7.96 4.42
CA ARG A 25 5.17 8.49 5.79
C ARG A 25 4.44 7.61 6.80
N GLN A 26 3.21 7.18 6.49
CA GLN A 26 2.41 6.33 7.38
C GLN A 26 2.97 4.91 7.51
N GLN A 27 3.65 4.40 6.47
CA GLN A 27 4.30 3.10 6.52
C GLN A 27 5.61 3.12 7.32
N ASN A 28 6.26 4.28 7.43
CA ASN A 28 7.50 4.46 8.20
C ASN A 28 7.27 4.77 9.71
N LEU A 29 6.05 4.66 10.20
CA LEU A 29 5.75 4.81 11.64
C LEU A 29 6.17 3.55 12.42
N GLU A 30 6.28 3.66 13.75
CA GLU A 30 6.59 2.52 14.63
C GLU A 30 5.60 1.36 14.42
N ILE A 31 4.33 1.68 14.19
CA ILE A 31 3.31 0.73 13.74
C ILE A 31 2.90 1.14 12.32
N PRO A 32 3.24 0.34 11.29
CA PRO A 32 2.91 0.69 9.91
C PRO A 32 1.40 0.70 9.68
N ALA A 33 0.97 1.54 8.73
CA ALA A 33 -0.44 1.66 8.38
C ALA A 33 -1.06 0.39 7.81
N ILE A 34 -0.26 -0.44 7.14
CA ILE A 34 -0.65 -1.75 6.62
C ILE A 34 0.48 -2.74 6.93
N ASP A 35 0.15 -3.99 7.25
CA ASP A 35 1.16 -5.03 7.43
C ASP A 35 2.00 -5.23 6.14
N ASP A 36 3.31 -5.20 6.28
CA ASP A 36 4.29 -5.31 5.19
C ASP A 36 4.11 -6.56 4.33
N SER A 37 3.65 -7.66 4.95
CA SER A 37 3.44 -8.95 4.29
C SER A 37 2.14 -9.02 3.49
N ALA A 38 1.22 -8.05 3.66
CA ALA A 38 -0.03 -8.05 2.94
C ALA A 38 0.20 -7.94 1.43
N LYS A 39 -0.48 -8.78 0.65
CA LYS A 39 -0.35 -8.79 -0.81
C LYS A 39 -1.11 -7.61 -1.39
N VAL A 40 -0.47 -6.82 -2.24
CA VAL A 40 -1.17 -5.76 -2.98
C VAL A 40 -2.01 -6.38 -4.10
N VAL A 41 -3.27 -5.99 -4.15
CA VAL A 41 -4.24 -6.41 -5.16
C VAL A 41 -4.43 -5.32 -6.21
N GLU A 42 -4.52 -4.06 -5.76
CA GLU A 42 -4.70 -2.90 -6.62
C GLU A 42 -4.12 -1.65 -5.95
N VAL A 43 -3.56 -0.75 -6.75
CA VAL A 43 -3.16 0.59 -6.32
C VAL A 43 -3.75 1.61 -7.28
N LEU A 44 -4.42 2.62 -6.74
CA LEU A 44 -4.88 3.79 -7.47
C LEU A 44 -4.13 5.04 -6.99
N ILE A 45 -3.46 5.73 -7.91
CA ILE A 45 -2.81 7.03 -7.68
C ILE A 45 -3.50 8.03 -8.62
N ASP A 46 -3.99 9.14 -8.06
CA ASP A 46 -4.80 10.12 -8.79
C ASP A 46 -5.94 9.48 -9.60
N GLU A 47 -6.65 8.55 -8.95
CA GLU A 47 -7.76 7.75 -9.50
C GLU A 47 -7.40 6.86 -10.71
N LYS A 48 -6.11 6.72 -11.02
CA LYS A 48 -5.62 5.88 -12.11
C LYS A 48 -4.96 4.60 -11.58
N PRO A 49 -5.18 3.45 -12.23
CA PRO A 49 -4.46 2.23 -11.92
C PRO A 49 -2.95 2.43 -12.03
N TYR A 50 -2.24 2.05 -10.97
CA TYR A 50 -0.78 2.04 -10.94
C TYR A 50 -0.29 0.61 -11.08
N ASP A 51 0.50 0.35 -12.12
CA ASP A 51 1.01 -0.99 -12.41
C ASP A 51 2.04 -1.42 -11.35
N PHE A 52 1.61 -2.36 -10.51
CA PHE A 52 2.38 -2.88 -9.40
C PHE A 52 2.01 -4.33 -9.10
N THR A 53 3.02 -5.14 -8.82
CA THR A 53 2.88 -6.50 -8.31
C THR A 53 3.89 -6.68 -7.19
N GLY A 54 3.41 -7.11 -6.03
CA GLY A 54 4.24 -7.29 -4.83
C GLY A 54 3.41 -7.23 -3.56
N ASN A 55 4.09 -7.16 -2.42
CA ASN A 55 3.48 -6.89 -1.12
C ASN A 55 3.59 -5.40 -0.77
N ILE A 56 3.16 -5.03 0.45
CA ILE A 56 3.18 -3.65 0.93
C ILE A 56 4.61 -3.14 1.13
N ALA A 57 5.54 -3.97 1.62
CA ALA A 57 6.94 -3.59 1.74
C ALA A 57 7.58 -3.25 0.38
N ASP A 58 7.33 -4.08 -0.63
CA ASP A 58 7.78 -3.85 -2.01
C ASP A 58 7.23 -2.52 -2.56
N LEU A 59 5.96 -2.23 -2.27
CA LEU A 59 5.31 -0.99 -2.69
C LEU A 59 5.93 0.23 -1.99
N TYR A 60 6.19 0.12 -0.68
CA TYR A 60 6.90 1.15 0.08
C TYR A 60 8.28 1.44 -0.51
N PHE A 61 9.09 0.40 -0.77
CA PHE A 61 10.41 0.60 -1.36
C PHE A 61 10.35 1.16 -2.79
N LYS A 62 9.33 0.81 -3.57
CA LYS A 62 9.14 1.35 -4.92
C LYS A 62 8.76 2.83 -4.92
N LEU A 63 7.89 3.25 -3.99
CA LEU A 63 7.39 4.63 -3.89
C LEU A 63 8.31 5.54 -3.06
N SER A 64 9.27 4.99 -2.32
CA SER A 64 10.29 5.76 -1.58
C SER A 64 11.50 6.16 -2.43
N LYS A 65 11.52 5.82 -3.73
CA LYS A 65 12.56 6.20 -4.70
C LYS A 65 12.13 7.42 -5.51
#